data_AF-A0A7W9GR19-F1
#
_entry.id   AF-A0A7W9GR19-F1
#
_cell.length_a   1.000
_cell.length_b   1.000
_cell.length_c   1.000
_cell.angle_alpha   90.00
_cell.angle_beta   90.00
_cell.angle_gamma   90.00
#
_symmetry.space_group_name_H-M   'P 1'
#
loop_
_entity.id
_entity.type
_entity.pdbx_description
1 polymer ?
#
loop_
_entity_poly.entity_id
_entity_poly.type
_entity_poly.pdbx_seq_one_letter_code
_entity_poly.pdbx_strand_id
1 'polypeptide(L)'
;MGVPDAAERVAAVRDDVGARLALATQFYARRPGIRAYGRAQLAFMRWQARRGVLGPSGSPWWRAVNEGLLRDGWEAAALLDSGDADDTPRDCSPAVEQWLRFLANPSPRRWYRAHNSSIVAGYVEHRGLAADEHEVERFFMDVALLRVFFAHGLVAAPRTALGPLWPAAAVLGDPRRRGTGWFLSLRNILPDWYPLDGLTIDEVLRAENGFGRLVDYGVIVPRLQRLYDFAAAELRDPRISGFLSGGAPSYAWPAEHPQVWRPVGSAVQLVGRLTR
;
A
#
# COMPACT_ATOMS: atom_id res chain seq x y z
N MET A 1 9.24 17.12 29.59
CA MET A 1 9.48 15.74 29.13
C MET A 1 9.54 15.84 27.61
N GLY A 2 10.70 15.63 26.99
CA GLY A 2 10.87 15.78 25.54
C GLY A 2 9.93 14.83 24.80
N VAL A 3 9.39 15.24 23.65
CA VAL A 3 8.62 14.34 22.80
C VAL A 3 9.59 13.25 22.33
N PRO A 4 9.35 11.96 22.63
CA PRO A 4 10.24 10.90 22.18
C PRO A 4 10.31 10.90 20.66
N ASP A 5 11.53 10.65 20.15
CA ASP A 5 11.80 10.55 18.73
C ASP A 5 10.83 9.55 18.08
N ALA A 6 10.40 9.83 16.85
CA ALA A 6 9.45 8.99 16.14
C ALA A 6 10.00 7.56 15.96
N ALA A 7 11.31 7.42 15.77
CA ALA A 7 11.97 6.11 15.69
C ALA A 7 11.87 5.36 17.02
N GLU A 8 12.19 6.01 18.15
CA GLU A 8 12.08 5.42 19.49
C GLU A 8 10.64 5.00 19.80
N ARG A 9 9.66 5.84 19.47
CA ARG A 9 8.23 5.57 19.67
C ARG A 9 7.77 4.33 18.92
N VAL A 10 8.21 4.15 17.68
CA VAL A 10 7.86 2.98 16.86
C VAL A 10 8.62 1.74 17.33
N ALA A 11 9.90 1.88 17.66
CA ALA A 11 10.72 0.78 18.19
C ALA A 11 10.15 0.21 19.49
N ALA A 12 9.63 1.06 20.38
CA ALA A 12 9.03 0.65 21.64
C ALA A 12 7.80 -0.27 21.49
N VAL A 13 7.12 -0.25 20.34
CA VAL A 13 5.95 -1.09 20.06
C VAL A 13 6.22 -2.15 18.99
N ARG A 14 7.49 -2.34 18.59
CA ARG A 14 7.88 -3.20 17.47
C ARG A 14 7.37 -4.63 17.60
N ASP A 15 7.45 -5.21 18.80
CA ASP A 15 7.10 -6.61 19.08
C ASP A 15 5.71 -6.78 19.70
N ASP A 16 5.01 -5.67 20.00
CA ASP A 16 3.64 -5.68 20.51
C ASP A 16 2.66 -5.25 19.41
N VAL A 17 1.99 -6.24 18.81
CA VAL A 17 1.00 -6.04 17.74
C VAL A 17 -0.15 -5.14 18.19
N GLY A 18 -0.60 -5.28 19.44
CA GLY A 18 -1.69 -4.46 20.00
C GLY A 18 -1.26 -3.00 20.15
N ALA A 19 -0.09 -2.77 20.73
CA ALA A 19 0.47 -1.43 20.89
C ALA A 19 0.79 -0.78 19.52
N ARG A 20 1.26 -1.54 18.54
CA ARG A 20 1.48 -1.10 17.15
C ARG A 20 0.17 -0.62 16.50
N LEU A 21 -0.93 -1.36 16.65
CA LEU A 21 -2.25 -0.94 16.16
C LEU A 21 -2.80 0.28 16.91
N ALA A 22 -2.56 0.36 18.22
CA ALA A 22 -2.95 1.51 19.03
C ALA A 22 -2.17 2.77 18.59
N LEU A 23 -0.87 2.65 18.33
CA LEU A 23 -0.01 3.73 17.84
C LEU A 23 -0.50 4.29 16.50
N ALA A 24 -0.87 3.42 15.56
CA ALA A 24 -1.46 3.82 14.29
C ALA A 24 -2.82 4.51 14.46
N THR A 25 -3.65 4.00 15.37
CA THR A 25 -4.97 4.57 15.66
C THR A 25 -4.84 5.96 16.29
N GLN A 26 -3.88 6.12 17.21
CA GLN A 26 -3.60 7.39 17.87
C GLN A 26 -3.16 8.46 16.86
N PHE A 27 -2.33 8.10 15.86
CA PHE A 27 -1.91 9.02 14.80
C PHE A 27 -3.10 9.64 14.03
N TYR A 28 -4.14 8.87 13.74
CA TYR A 28 -5.35 9.39 13.08
C TYR A 28 -6.33 10.08 14.05
N ALA A 29 -6.26 9.76 15.34
CA ALA A 29 -7.14 10.34 16.35
C ALA A 29 -6.65 11.69 16.88
N ARG A 30 -5.35 11.96 16.84
CA ARG A 30 -4.71 13.15 17.46
C ARG A 30 -5.07 14.49 16.82
N ARG A 31 -5.45 14.53 15.54
CA ARG A 31 -5.76 15.78 14.82
C ARG A 31 -7.20 15.76 14.30
N PRO A 32 -7.98 16.84 14.53
CA PRO A 32 -9.27 17.00 13.88
C PRO A 32 -9.13 16.91 12.35
N GLY A 33 -10.15 16.36 11.69
CA GLY A 33 -10.20 16.32 10.22
C GLY A 33 -9.47 15.16 9.53
N ILE A 34 -8.54 14.45 10.20
CA ILE A 34 -7.80 13.34 9.57
C ILE A 34 -8.29 11.93 9.93
N ARG A 35 -9.14 11.79 10.97
CA ARG A 35 -9.61 10.47 11.47
C ARG A 35 -10.17 9.56 10.37
N ALA A 36 -10.95 10.12 9.45
CA ALA A 36 -11.59 9.34 8.40
C ALA A 36 -10.60 8.76 7.38
N TYR A 37 -9.42 9.38 7.20
CA TYR A 37 -8.40 8.92 6.25
C TYR A 37 -7.73 7.62 6.69
N GLY A 38 -7.67 7.34 7.99
CA GLY A 38 -7.04 6.13 8.52
C GLY A 38 -7.82 4.84 8.30
N ARG A 39 -9.04 4.87 7.76
CA ARG A 39 -9.91 3.67 7.68
C ARG A 39 -9.24 2.52 6.92
N ALA A 40 -8.72 2.77 5.73
CA ALA A 40 -8.12 1.75 4.88
C ALA A 40 -6.84 1.18 5.51
N GLN A 41 -5.91 2.06 5.90
CA GLN A 41 -4.65 1.66 6.55
C GLN A 41 -4.91 0.86 7.84
N LEU A 42 -5.78 1.33 8.73
CA LEU A 42 -6.08 0.62 9.98
C LEU A 42 -6.78 -0.72 9.73
N ALA A 43 -7.62 -0.82 8.71
CA ALA A 43 -8.24 -2.09 8.35
C ALA A 43 -7.21 -3.09 7.78
N PHE A 44 -6.27 -2.61 6.96
CA PHE A 44 -5.16 -3.42 6.46
C PHE A 44 -4.23 -3.89 7.59
N MET A 45 -3.84 -2.99 8.50
CA MET A 45 -3.03 -3.37 9.67
C MET A 45 -3.74 -4.39 10.57
N ARG A 46 -5.06 -4.29 10.77
CA ARG A 46 -5.82 -5.32 11.50
C ARG A 46 -5.83 -6.66 10.76
N TRP A 47 -5.85 -6.65 9.42
CA TRP A 47 -5.70 -7.88 8.63
C TRP A 47 -4.30 -8.47 8.79
N GLN A 48 -3.24 -7.65 8.70
CA GLN A 48 -1.86 -8.07 8.93
C GLN A 48 -1.67 -8.67 10.35
N ALA A 49 -2.29 -8.06 11.36
CA ALA A 49 -2.29 -8.58 12.73
C ALA A 49 -2.96 -9.95 12.83
N ARG A 50 -4.14 -10.13 12.21
CA ARG A 50 -4.83 -11.44 12.20
C ARG A 50 -4.04 -12.52 11.46
N ARG A 51 -3.41 -12.18 10.34
CA ARG A 51 -2.51 -13.06 9.58
C ARG A 51 -1.31 -13.54 10.39
N GLY A 52 -0.91 -12.80 11.42
CA GLY A 52 0.30 -13.05 12.18
C GLY A 52 1.57 -12.39 11.60
N VAL A 53 1.50 -11.69 10.46
CA VAL A 53 2.70 -11.11 9.81
C VAL A 53 3.33 -9.97 10.62
N LEU A 54 2.63 -9.36 11.58
CA LEU A 54 3.19 -8.31 12.45
C LEU A 54 3.76 -8.84 13.77
N GLY A 55 3.55 -10.11 14.08
CA GLY A 55 4.06 -10.70 15.33
C GLY A 55 5.59 -10.85 15.33
N PRO A 56 6.22 -11.13 16.49
CA PRO A 56 7.67 -11.33 16.57
C PRO A 56 8.21 -12.42 15.63
N SER A 57 7.45 -13.50 15.44
CA SER A 57 7.73 -14.59 14.50
C SER A 57 7.08 -14.38 13.11
N GLY A 58 6.55 -13.18 12.86
CA GLY A 58 5.92 -12.82 11.58
C GLY A 58 6.94 -12.47 10.50
N SER A 59 6.44 -12.00 9.37
CA SER A 59 7.25 -11.59 8.23
C SER A 59 8.17 -10.43 8.57
N PRO A 60 9.50 -10.59 8.44
CA PRO A 60 10.45 -9.48 8.61
C PRO A 60 10.13 -8.32 7.66
N TRP A 61 9.73 -8.63 6.42
CA TRP A 61 9.41 -7.63 5.41
C TRP A 61 8.18 -6.79 5.80
N TRP A 62 7.06 -7.44 6.15
CA TRP A 62 5.82 -6.72 6.51
C TRP A 62 6.01 -5.86 7.76
N ARG A 63 6.77 -6.35 8.73
CA ARG A 63 7.10 -5.60 9.95
C ARG A 63 7.90 -4.35 9.64
N ALA A 64 8.93 -4.46 8.80
CA ALA A 64 9.81 -3.36 8.43
C ALA A 64 9.08 -2.28 7.62
N VAL A 65 8.32 -2.67 6.59
CA VAL A 65 7.49 -1.74 5.80
C VAL A 65 6.46 -1.03 6.67
N ASN A 66 5.83 -1.75 7.60
CA ASN A 66 4.87 -1.17 8.52
C ASN A 66 5.54 -0.19 9.52
N GLU A 67 6.73 -0.50 10.02
CA GLU A 67 7.50 0.40 10.89
C GLU A 67 7.85 1.70 10.19
N GLY A 68 8.34 1.64 8.94
CA GLY A 68 8.63 2.84 8.13
C GLY A 68 7.40 3.73 7.97
N LEU A 69 6.25 3.15 7.62
CA LEU A 69 4.98 3.86 7.50
C LEU A 69 4.55 4.57 8.80
N LEU A 70 4.72 3.92 9.95
CA LEU A 70 4.39 4.53 11.24
C LEU A 70 5.40 5.63 11.61
N ARG A 71 6.69 5.38 11.41
CA ARG A 71 7.77 6.32 11.73
C ARG A 71 7.60 7.61 10.95
N ASP A 72 7.44 7.54 9.63
CA ASP A 72 7.34 8.73 8.78
C ASP A 72 6.13 9.61 9.17
N GLY A 73 4.98 8.99 9.48
CA GLY A 73 3.79 9.71 9.92
C GLY A 73 3.99 10.41 11.27
N TRP A 74 4.59 9.71 12.25
CA TRP A 74 4.85 10.27 13.57
C TRP A 74 5.95 11.34 13.58
N GLU A 75 6.98 11.19 12.75
CA GLU A 75 8.04 12.17 12.55
C GLU A 75 7.46 13.47 11.99
N ALA A 76 6.67 13.38 10.91
CA ALA A 76 5.95 14.53 10.36
C ALA A 76 5.00 15.18 11.37
N ALA A 77 4.33 14.39 12.22
CA ALA A 77 3.47 14.93 13.26
C ALA A 77 4.25 15.72 14.31
N ALA A 78 5.42 15.23 14.72
CA ALA A 78 6.30 15.89 15.68
C ALA A 78 6.87 17.19 15.10
N LEU A 79 7.37 17.16 13.86
CA LEU A 79 7.86 18.34 13.13
C LEU A 79 6.79 19.41 12.89
N LEU A 80 5.51 19.02 12.80
CA LEU A 80 4.41 19.99 12.70
C LEU A 80 4.02 20.56 14.07
N ASP A 81 4.19 19.80 15.16
CA ASP A 81 3.92 20.29 16.52
C ASP A 81 5.00 21.21 17.07
N SER A 82 6.26 21.04 16.66
CA SER A 82 7.37 21.89 17.11
C SER A 82 7.26 23.33 16.61
N GLY A 83 6.44 23.58 15.60
CA GLY A 83 6.28 24.91 15.03
C GLY A 83 7.46 25.35 14.17
N ASP A 84 8.39 24.44 13.82
CA ASP A 84 9.53 24.70 12.92
C ASP A 84 9.09 24.89 11.45
N ALA A 85 8.06 25.70 11.23
CA ALA A 85 7.43 26.01 9.96
C ALA A 85 8.19 27.03 9.11
N ASP A 86 9.34 27.52 9.58
CA ASP A 86 10.18 28.46 8.83
C ASP A 86 10.94 27.78 7.68
N ASP A 87 11.24 28.58 6.65
CA ASP A 87 11.85 28.29 5.33
C ASP A 87 13.23 27.61 5.34
N THR A 88 13.64 27.04 6.47
CA THR A 88 14.88 26.26 6.56
C THR A 88 14.66 24.91 5.88
N PRO A 89 15.54 24.48 4.96
CA PRO A 89 15.49 23.14 4.38
C PRO A 89 15.44 22.10 5.50
N ARG A 90 14.35 21.34 5.57
CA ARG A 90 14.21 20.26 6.56
C ARG A 90 14.99 19.05 6.08
N ASP A 91 15.97 18.62 6.88
CA ASP A 91 16.66 17.34 6.66
C ASP A 91 15.73 16.19 7.08
N CYS A 92 14.75 15.89 6.23
CA CYS A 92 13.79 14.82 6.44
C CYS A 92 13.56 14.05 5.14
N SER A 93 13.12 12.79 5.27
CA SER A 93 12.90 11.95 4.11
C SER A 93 11.79 12.50 3.20
N PRO A 94 11.81 12.19 1.89
CA PRO A 94 10.72 12.58 0.99
C PRO A 94 9.34 12.12 1.46
N ALA A 95 9.25 10.97 2.14
CA ALA A 95 7.98 10.47 2.68
C ALA A 95 7.48 11.33 3.85
N VAL A 96 8.37 11.75 4.76
CA VAL A 96 8.06 12.67 5.87
C VAL A 96 7.57 14.02 5.34
N GLU A 97 8.19 14.54 4.28
CA GLU A 97 7.77 15.79 3.62
C GLU A 97 6.33 15.68 3.07
N GLN A 98 5.96 14.54 2.48
CA GLN A 98 4.59 14.32 2.01
C GLN A 98 3.59 14.20 3.17
N TRP A 99 3.97 13.56 4.27
CA TRP A 99 3.16 13.51 5.48
C TRP A 99 2.94 14.91 6.07
N LEU A 100 3.96 15.77 6.10
CA LEU A 100 3.84 17.17 6.51
C LEU A 100 2.80 17.92 5.65
N ARG A 101 2.89 17.79 4.33
CA ARG A 101 1.92 18.39 3.39
C ARG A 101 0.49 17.89 3.60
N PHE A 102 0.32 16.61 3.91
CA PHE A 102 -0.98 16.04 4.23
C PHE A 102 -1.51 16.59 5.57
N LEU A 103 -0.69 16.58 6.62
CA LEU A 103 -1.11 17.02 7.95
C LEU A 103 -1.43 18.52 7.98
N ALA A 104 -0.71 19.35 7.23
CA ALA A 104 -0.94 20.79 7.15
C ALA A 104 -2.25 21.15 6.43
N ASN A 105 -2.60 20.43 5.36
CA ASN A 105 -3.87 20.63 4.65
C ASN A 105 -4.34 19.30 4.04
N PRO A 106 -5.19 18.55 4.78
CA PRO A 106 -5.61 17.20 4.42
C PRO A 106 -6.49 17.13 3.15
N SER A 107 -6.11 16.27 2.22
CA SER A 107 -6.96 15.86 1.09
C SER A 107 -6.70 14.41 0.71
N PRO A 108 -7.65 13.72 0.02
CA PRO A 108 -7.43 12.35 -0.46
C PRO A 108 -6.14 12.17 -1.25
N ARG A 109 -5.84 13.09 -2.18
CA ARG A 109 -4.62 13.04 -2.99
C ARG A 109 -3.36 13.17 -2.14
N ARG A 110 -3.35 14.09 -1.16
CA ARG A 110 -2.20 14.28 -0.26
C ARG A 110 -2.00 13.09 0.68
N TRP A 111 -3.10 12.47 1.13
CA TRP A 111 -3.02 11.25 1.93
C TRP A 111 -2.38 10.11 1.14
N TYR A 112 -2.81 9.86 -0.10
CA TYR A 112 -2.18 8.82 -0.93
C TYR A 112 -0.72 9.13 -1.27
N ARG A 113 -0.38 10.40 -1.54
CA ARG A 113 1.04 10.79 -1.71
C ARG A 113 1.87 10.47 -0.48
N ALA A 114 1.40 10.87 0.70
CA ALA A 114 2.09 10.62 1.97
C ALA A 114 2.24 9.12 2.26
N HIS A 115 1.11 8.42 2.30
CA HIS A 115 1.07 6.98 2.56
C HIS A 115 1.92 6.20 1.56
N ASN A 116 1.73 6.44 0.25
CA ASN A 116 2.41 5.64 -0.76
C ASN A 116 3.90 5.98 -0.90
N SER A 117 4.33 7.18 -0.49
CA SER A 117 5.76 7.48 -0.39
C SER A 117 6.44 6.60 0.66
N SER A 118 5.82 6.43 1.84
CA SER A 118 6.32 5.51 2.87
C SER A 118 6.27 4.05 2.41
N ILE A 119 5.20 3.62 1.73
CA ILE A 119 5.11 2.27 1.17
C ILE A 119 6.24 2.02 0.16
N VAL A 120 6.43 2.92 -0.81
CA VAL A 120 7.47 2.75 -1.83
C VAL A 120 8.87 2.79 -1.21
N ALA A 121 9.11 3.68 -0.24
CA ALA A 121 10.36 3.70 0.51
C ALA A 121 10.64 2.35 1.17
N GLY A 122 9.65 1.78 1.87
CA GLY A 122 9.77 0.45 2.47
C GLY A 122 10.00 -0.67 1.46
N TYR A 123 9.34 -0.63 0.30
CA TYR A 123 9.55 -1.62 -0.76
C TYR A 123 10.99 -1.56 -1.28
N VAL A 124 11.52 -0.36 -1.53
CA VAL A 124 12.90 -0.19 -1.99
C VAL A 124 13.91 -0.60 -0.92
N GLU A 125 13.75 -0.10 0.30
CA GLU A 125 14.70 -0.31 1.40
C GLU A 125 14.77 -1.78 1.84
N HIS A 126 13.64 -2.46 1.86
CA HIS A 126 13.54 -3.83 2.39
C HIS A 126 13.45 -4.89 1.30
N ARG A 127 13.88 -4.58 0.07
CA ARG A 127 13.84 -5.54 -1.05
C ARG A 127 14.55 -6.85 -0.75
N GLY A 128 15.64 -6.82 0.03
CA GLY A 128 16.34 -8.03 0.47
C GLY A 128 15.45 -8.97 1.29
N LEU A 129 14.64 -8.43 2.21
CA LEU A 129 13.74 -9.22 3.05
C LEU A 129 12.61 -9.89 2.25
N ALA A 130 12.21 -9.32 1.10
CA ALA A 130 11.19 -9.92 0.25
C ALA A 130 11.68 -11.21 -0.42
N ALA A 131 12.99 -11.37 -0.63
CA ALA A 131 13.56 -12.56 -1.28
C ALA A 131 13.46 -13.80 -0.39
N ASP A 132 13.46 -13.61 0.93
CA ASP A 132 13.38 -14.68 1.93
C ASP A 132 11.93 -15.14 2.21
N GLU A 133 10.94 -14.47 1.63
CA GLU A 133 9.53 -14.78 1.83
C GLU A 133 9.05 -15.88 0.89
N HIS A 134 8.03 -16.63 1.32
CA HIS A 134 7.38 -17.65 0.51
C HIS A 134 6.91 -17.06 -0.83
N GLU A 135 6.98 -17.87 -1.89
CA GLU A 135 6.58 -17.49 -3.24
C GLU A 135 5.19 -16.84 -3.29
N VAL A 136 4.21 -17.42 -2.59
CA VAL A 136 2.85 -16.88 -2.49
C VAL A 136 2.81 -15.51 -1.80
N GLU A 137 3.65 -15.29 -0.79
CA GLU A 137 3.73 -14.00 -0.10
C GLU A 137 4.36 -12.94 -1.02
N ARG A 138 5.41 -13.31 -1.77
CA ARG A 138 6.02 -12.45 -2.80
C ARG A 138 5.03 -12.04 -3.88
N PHE A 139 4.19 -12.96 -4.37
CA PHE A 139 3.09 -12.62 -5.28
C PHE A 139 2.15 -11.59 -4.65
N PHE A 140 1.79 -11.79 -3.38
CA PHE A 140 0.87 -10.92 -2.68
C PHE A 140 1.43 -9.53 -2.41
N MET A 141 2.75 -9.38 -2.21
CA MET A 141 3.41 -8.06 -2.16
C MET A 141 3.17 -7.27 -3.46
N ASP A 142 3.33 -7.91 -4.60
CA ASP A 142 3.08 -7.29 -5.91
C ASP A 142 1.60 -6.92 -6.09
N VAL A 143 0.67 -7.80 -5.66
CA VAL A 143 -0.78 -7.52 -5.64
C VAL A 143 -1.13 -6.34 -4.72
N ALA A 144 -0.50 -6.27 -3.54
CA ALA A 144 -0.72 -5.16 -2.63
C ALA A 144 -0.26 -3.84 -3.29
N LEU A 145 0.93 -3.83 -3.89
CA LEU A 145 1.49 -2.63 -4.53
C LEU A 145 0.65 -2.15 -5.72
N LEU A 146 0.27 -3.05 -6.64
CA LEU A 146 -0.56 -2.66 -7.79
C LEU A 146 -1.91 -2.09 -7.35
N ARG A 147 -2.51 -2.64 -6.28
CA ARG A 147 -3.77 -2.11 -5.72
C ARG A 147 -3.55 -0.75 -5.06
N VAL A 148 -2.42 -0.54 -4.38
CA VAL A 148 -2.06 0.77 -3.79
C VAL A 148 -1.96 1.84 -4.87
N PHE A 149 -1.29 1.55 -5.99
CA PHE A 149 -1.18 2.50 -7.10
C PHE A 149 -2.48 2.72 -7.84
N PHE A 150 -3.29 1.66 -8.01
CA PHE A 150 -4.62 1.81 -8.58
C PHE A 150 -5.52 2.71 -7.71
N ALA A 151 -5.55 2.48 -6.40
CA ALA A 151 -6.32 3.30 -5.46
C ALA A 151 -5.88 4.77 -5.47
N HIS A 152 -4.57 5.03 -5.57
CA HIS A 152 -4.05 6.38 -5.77
C HIS A 152 -4.52 6.98 -7.10
N GLY A 153 -4.42 6.21 -8.19
CA GLY A 153 -4.89 6.58 -9.52
C GLY A 153 -6.37 6.95 -9.54
N LEU A 154 -7.24 6.25 -8.81
CA LEU A 154 -8.66 6.59 -8.70
C LEU A 154 -8.90 8.02 -8.19
N VAL A 155 -8.02 8.53 -7.33
CA VAL A 155 -8.16 9.87 -6.75
C VAL A 155 -7.43 10.92 -7.58
N ALA A 156 -6.24 10.60 -8.08
CA ALA A 156 -5.33 11.59 -8.63
C ALA A 156 -5.24 11.58 -10.17
N ALA A 157 -5.62 10.47 -10.81
CA ALA A 157 -5.63 10.28 -12.26
C ALA A 157 -6.77 9.34 -12.68
N PRO A 158 -8.05 9.70 -12.43
CA PRO A 158 -9.18 8.78 -12.54
C PRO A 158 -9.40 8.23 -13.96
N ARG A 159 -9.04 9.00 -15.00
CA ARG A 159 -9.05 8.54 -16.40
C ARG A 159 -7.97 7.49 -16.66
N THR A 160 -6.80 7.65 -16.06
CA THR A 160 -5.73 6.64 -16.14
C THR A 160 -6.13 5.36 -15.43
N ALA A 161 -6.86 5.45 -14.30
CA ALA A 161 -7.27 4.28 -13.53
C ALA A 161 -8.47 3.53 -14.14
N LEU A 162 -9.54 4.24 -14.53
CA LEU A 162 -10.81 3.62 -14.95
C LEU A 162 -11.19 3.84 -16.43
N GLY A 163 -10.41 4.59 -17.19
CA GLY A 163 -10.72 4.89 -18.58
C GLY A 163 -12.10 5.56 -18.71
N PRO A 164 -13.02 5.05 -19.55
CA PRO A 164 -14.38 5.58 -19.69
C PRO A 164 -15.20 5.58 -18.38
N LEU A 165 -14.88 4.69 -17.43
CA LEU A 165 -15.59 4.56 -16.15
C LEU A 165 -15.08 5.53 -15.07
N TRP A 166 -14.24 6.51 -15.44
CA TRP A 166 -13.67 7.49 -14.52
C TRP A 166 -14.67 8.23 -13.61
N PRO A 167 -15.97 8.47 -13.97
CA PRO A 167 -16.90 9.13 -13.05
C PRO A 167 -17.11 8.36 -11.74
N ALA A 168 -16.93 7.03 -11.74
CA ALA A 168 -17.04 6.20 -10.53
C ALA A 168 -15.83 6.35 -9.59
N ALA A 169 -14.71 6.90 -10.07
CA ALA A 169 -13.44 6.89 -9.34
C ALA A 169 -13.49 7.68 -8.03
N ALA A 170 -14.24 8.79 -7.99
CA ALA A 170 -14.37 9.63 -6.80
C ALA A 170 -15.00 8.90 -5.61
N VAL A 171 -15.88 7.93 -5.86
CA VAL A 171 -16.52 7.12 -4.81
C VAL A 171 -15.61 5.97 -4.39
N LEU A 172 -14.96 5.32 -5.36
CA LEU A 172 -14.16 4.12 -5.14
C LEU A 172 -12.79 4.40 -4.51
N GLY A 173 -12.18 5.55 -4.82
CA GLY A 173 -10.85 5.92 -4.36
C GLY A 173 -10.80 6.72 -3.05
N ASP A 174 -11.90 7.32 -2.60
CA ASP A 174 -11.89 8.22 -1.44
C ASP A 174 -11.53 7.47 -0.14
N PRO A 175 -10.36 7.73 0.48
CA PRO A 175 -9.87 7.00 1.66
C PRO A 175 -10.77 7.19 2.88
N ARG A 176 -11.64 8.21 2.86
CA ARG A 176 -12.57 8.54 3.94
C ARG A 176 -13.81 7.67 3.94
N ARG A 177 -14.12 6.98 2.83
CA ARG A 177 -15.34 6.20 2.65
C ARG A 177 -15.10 4.72 2.97
N ARG A 178 -16.18 3.99 3.28
CA ARG A 178 -16.14 2.53 3.46
C ARG A 178 -15.87 1.77 2.14
N GLY A 179 -16.04 2.44 1.00
CA GLY A 179 -15.86 1.88 -0.34
C GLY A 179 -14.44 1.36 -0.61
N THR A 180 -13.42 1.84 0.10
CA THR A 180 -12.04 1.30 0.02
C THR A 180 -11.89 -0.09 0.62
N GLY A 181 -12.96 -0.65 1.20
CA GLY A 181 -13.00 -2.02 1.72
C GLY A 181 -12.82 -3.12 0.67
N TRP A 182 -12.85 -2.81 -0.64
CA TRP A 182 -12.47 -3.80 -1.67
C TRP A 182 -10.95 -4.09 -1.64
N PHE A 183 -10.13 -3.14 -1.13
CA PHE A 183 -8.74 -3.41 -0.75
C PHE A 183 -8.67 -4.50 0.34
N LEU A 184 -9.76 -4.76 1.09
CA LEU A 184 -9.84 -5.84 2.08
C LEU A 184 -10.40 -7.14 1.48
N SER A 185 -10.75 -7.17 0.18
CA SER A 185 -10.95 -8.42 -0.55
C SER A 185 -9.66 -9.26 -0.63
N LEU A 186 -8.53 -8.74 -0.14
CA LEU A 186 -7.29 -9.47 0.16
C LEU A 186 -7.52 -10.66 1.12
N ARG A 187 -8.55 -10.60 1.99
CA ARG A 187 -8.94 -11.70 2.87
C ARG A 187 -9.38 -12.98 2.12
N ASN A 188 -9.60 -12.86 0.81
CA ASN A 188 -10.01 -13.97 -0.06
C ASN A 188 -8.90 -14.42 -1.02
N ILE A 189 -7.68 -13.90 -0.87
CA ILE A 189 -6.51 -14.32 -1.68
C ILE A 189 -5.58 -15.16 -0.82
N LEU A 190 -5.26 -14.69 0.39
CA LEU A 190 -4.42 -15.42 1.32
C LEU A 190 -5.22 -15.87 2.54
N PRO A 191 -4.87 -17.04 3.12
CA PRO A 191 -5.48 -17.54 4.35
C PRO A 191 -5.21 -16.62 5.54
N ASP A 192 -5.89 -16.78 6.69
CA ASP A 192 -5.68 -15.92 7.87
C ASP A 192 -4.47 -16.38 8.75
N TRP A 193 -3.47 -17.11 8.22
CA TRP A 193 -2.27 -17.57 8.95
C TRP A 193 -0.93 -17.34 8.22
N TYR A 194 0.16 -17.22 8.98
CA TYR A 194 1.55 -17.10 8.51
C TYR A 194 2.46 -17.98 9.39
N PRO A 195 3.51 -18.62 8.85
CA PRO A 195 3.94 -18.66 7.45
C PRO A 195 2.99 -19.45 6.53
N LEU A 196 3.18 -19.32 5.22
CA LEU A 196 2.37 -19.98 4.18
C LEU A 196 2.91 -21.36 3.78
N ASP A 197 3.38 -22.15 4.75
CA ASP A 197 3.99 -23.44 4.47
C ASP A 197 3.04 -24.39 3.74
N GLY A 198 3.53 -25.01 2.68
CA GLY A 198 2.79 -26.00 1.88
C GLY A 198 1.73 -25.43 0.94
N LEU A 199 1.58 -24.11 0.84
CA LEU A 199 0.64 -23.48 -0.08
C LEU A 199 1.33 -23.08 -1.39
N THR A 200 0.80 -23.55 -2.52
CA THR A 200 1.32 -23.21 -3.86
C THR A 200 0.55 -22.06 -4.49
N ILE A 201 1.20 -21.35 -5.44
CA ILE A 201 0.54 -20.27 -6.18
C ILE A 201 -0.66 -20.79 -6.99
N ASP A 202 -0.59 -21.99 -7.55
CA ASP A 202 -1.69 -22.56 -8.33
C ASP A 202 -2.92 -22.88 -7.47
N GLU A 203 -2.73 -23.25 -6.20
CA GLU A 203 -3.83 -23.44 -5.25
C GLU A 203 -4.49 -22.11 -4.91
N VAL A 204 -3.70 -21.07 -4.68
CA VAL A 204 -4.19 -19.71 -4.43
C VAL A 204 -4.96 -19.18 -5.62
N LEU A 205 -4.38 -19.27 -6.83
CA LEU A 205 -5.04 -18.84 -8.05
C LEU A 205 -6.31 -19.64 -8.31
N ARG A 206 -6.38 -20.94 -8.00
CA ARG A 206 -7.64 -21.70 -8.15
C ARG A 206 -8.70 -21.26 -7.13
N ALA A 207 -8.30 -21.05 -5.88
CA ALA A 207 -9.19 -20.66 -4.79
C ALA A 207 -9.65 -19.19 -4.86
N GLU A 208 -8.96 -18.33 -5.61
CA GLU A 208 -9.24 -16.90 -5.66
C GLU A 208 -10.67 -16.60 -6.18
N ASN A 209 -11.47 -15.86 -5.41
CA ASN A 209 -12.82 -15.51 -5.83
C ASN A 209 -12.82 -14.64 -7.12
N GLY A 210 -13.81 -14.88 -7.99
CA GLY A 210 -13.89 -14.24 -9.31
C GLY A 210 -13.92 -12.70 -9.32
N PHE A 211 -14.35 -12.07 -8.23
CA PHE A 211 -14.37 -10.60 -8.12
C PHE A 211 -12.97 -9.98 -7.94
N GLY A 212 -12.10 -10.57 -7.11
CA GLY A 212 -10.71 -10.11 -6.94
C GLY A 212 -9.95 -10.23 -8.25
N ARG A 213 -10.11 -11.37 -8.92
CA ARG A 213 -9.57 -11.61 -10.26
C ARG A 213 -10.08 -10.62 -11.30
N LEU A 214 -11.37 -10.30 -11.28
CA LEU A 214 -11.95 -9.36 -12.23
C LEU A 214 -11.34 -7.96 -12.08
N VAL A 215 -11.12 -7.50 -10.85
CA VAL A 215 -10.51 -6.20 -10.60
C VAL A 215 -9.03 -6.22 -10.97
N ASP A 216 -8.24 -7.15 -10.42
CA ASP A 216 -6.79 -7.16 -10.63
C ASP A 216 -6.46 -7.43 -12.10
N TYR A 217 -6.99 -8.50 -12.69
CA TYR A 217 -6.65 -8.89 -14.07
C TYR A 217 -7.48 -8.19 -15.14
N GLY A 218 -8.73 -7.82 -14.83
CA GLY A 218 -9.64 -7.19 -15.79
C GLY A 218 -9.56 -5.67 -15.79
N VAL A 219 -9.24 -5.04 -14.65
CA VAL A 219 -9.21 -3.57 -14.52
C VAL A 219 -7.81 -3.03 -14.29
N ILE A 220 -6.98 -3.65 -13.44
CA ILE A 220 -5.68 -3.07 -13.08
C ILE A 220 -4.59 -3.49 -14.07
N VAL A 221 -4.40 -4.79 -14.29
CA VAL A 221 -3.37 -5.38 -15.17
C VAL A 221 -3.29 -4.71 -16.55
N PRO A 222 -4.41 -4.44 -17.26
CA PRO A 222 -4.37 -3.80 -18.58
C PRO A 222 -3.79 -2.37 -18.59
N ARG A 223 -3.61 -1.75 -17.42
CA ARG A 223 -3.17 -0.36 -17.24
C ARG A 223 -1.90 -0.24 -16.40
N LEU A 224 -1.26 -1.35 -16.05
CA LEU A 224 -0.12 -1.36 -15.11
C LEU A 224 0.95 -0.34 -15.47
N GLN A 225 1.41 -0.34 -16.73
CA GLN A 225 2.43 0.62 -17.16
C GLN A 225 2.00 2.06 -16.88
N ARG A 226 0.80 2.46 -17.29
CA ARG A 226 0.29 3.82 -17.07
C ARG A 226 0.13 4.16 -15.59
N LEU A 227 -0.28 3.19 -14.76
CA LEU A 227 -0.44 3.37 -13.32
C LEU A 227 0.91 3.51 -12.61
N TYR A 228 1.91 2.73 -13.00
CA TYR A 228 3.25 2.78 -12.44
C TYR A 228 4.00 4.04 -12.90
N ASP A 229 3.87 4.44 -14.18
CA ASP A 229 4.40 5.71 -14.68
C ASP A 229 3.77 6.91 -13.96
N PHE A 230 2.44 6.87 -13.78
CA PHE A 230 1.73 7.85 -12.97
C PHE A 230 2.27 7.89 -11.55
N ALA A 231 2.42 6.73 -10.88
CA ALA A 231 2.91 6.67 -9.51
C ALA A 231 4.36 7.17 -9.38
N ALA A 232 5.24 6.81 -10.33
CA ALA A 232 6.61 7.27 -10.41
C ALA A 232 6.68 8.80 -10.50
N ALA A 233 5.88 9.41 -11.38
CA ALA A 233 5.82 10.87 -11.51
C ALA A 233 5.19 11.54 -10.27
N GLU A 234 4.08 10.99 -9.77
CA GLU A 234 3.31 11.56 -8.67
C GLU A 234 4.04 11.52 -7.32
N LEU A 235 4.81 10.45 -7.09
CA LEU A 235 5.63 10.25 -5.89
C LEU A 235 7.07 10.75 -6.07
N ARG A 236 7.45 11.16 -7.29
CA ARG A 236 8.81 11.57 -7.67
C ARG A 236 9.86 10.49 -7.37
N ASP A 237 9.50 9.22 -7.60
CA ASP A 237 10.39 8.09 -7.39
C ASP A 237 10.52 7.26 -8.68
N PRO A 238 11.61 7.43 -9.46
CA PRO A 238 11.79 6.71 -10.72
C PRO A 238 12.02 5.21 -10.53
N ARG A 239 12.36 4.76 -9.31
CA ARG A 239 12.58 3.33 -9.02
C ARG A 239 11.30 2.51 -9.14
N ILE A 240 10.13 3.16 -9.03
CA ILE A 240 8.81 2.53 -9.20
C ILE A 240 8.69 1.86 -10.57
N SER A 241 9.24 2.46 -11.63
CA SER A 241 9.20 1.86 -12.97
C SER A 241 9.94 0.51 -13.03
N GLY A 242 10.95 0.31 -12.17
CA GLY A 242 11.70 -0.94 -12.05
C GLY A 242 10.96 -2.06 -11.30
N PHE A 243 9.72 -1.83 -10.87
CA PHE A 243 8.83 -2.85 -10.31
C PHE A 243 7.97 -3.53 -11.38
N LEU A 244 8.08 -3.12 -12.65
CA LEU A 244 7.51 -3.82 -13.80
C LEU A 244 8.61 -4.40 -14.69
N SER A 245 8.37 -5.60 -15.19
CA SER A 245 9.19 -6.25 -16.21
C SER A 245 8.28 -6.87 -17.26
N GLY A 246 8.49 -6.54 -18.54
CA GLY A 246 7.64 -7.03 -19.64
C GLY A 246 6.15 -6.67 -19.50
N GLY A 247 5.81 -5.60 -18.78
CA GLY A 247 4.44 -5.20 -18.48
C GLY A 247 3.75 -5.96 -17.35
N ALA A 248 4.49 -6.78 -16.60
CA ALA A 248 4.01 -7.52 -15.44
C ALA A 248 4.71 -7.05 -14.15
N PRO A 249 4.04 -7.11 -12.98
CA PRO A 249 4.68 -6.89 -11.69
C PRO A 249 5.88 -7.84 -11.47
N SER A 250 6.95 -7.27 -10.93
CA SER A 250 8.24 -7.93 -10.75
C SER A 250 9.03 -7.36 -9.57
N TYR A 251 8.32 -6.78 -8.58
CA TYR A 251 9.00 -6.28 -7.40
C TYR A 251 9.54 -7.44 -6.57
N ALA A 252 8.62 -8.32 -6.15
CA ALA A 252 8.93 -9.52 -5.39
C ALA A 252 8.72 -10.78 -6.23
N TRP A 253 7.75 -10.84 -7.17
CA TRP A 253 7.59 -12.01 -8.03
C TRP A 253 8.71 -12.11 -9.10
N PRO A 254 9.22 -13.32 -9.41
CA PRO A 254 10.25 -13.49 -10.45
C PRO A 254 9.78 -13.02 -11.83
N ALA A 255 10.61 -12.21 -12.50
CA ALA A 255 10.32 -11.70 -13.84
C ALA A 255 10.31 -12.79 -14.92
N GLU A 256 10.96 -13.92 -14.66
CA GLU A 256 11.02 -15.12 -15.49
C GLU A 256 9.67 -15.86 -15.52
N HIS A 257 8.77 -15.56 -14.58
CA HIS A 257 7.48 -16.22 -14.41
C HIS A 257 6.28 -15.27 -14.59
N PRO A 258 6.17 -14.51 -15.70
CA PRO A 258 5.09 -13.52 -15.86
C PRO A 258 3.71 -14.16 -16.11
N GLN A 259 3.63 -15.47 -16.28
CA GLN A 259 2.38 -16.18 -16.59
C GLN A 259 1.30 -15.99 -15.52
N VAL A 260 1.68 -15.80 -14.25
CA VAL A 260 0.72 -15.59 -13.15
C VAL A 260 -0.06 -14.29 -13.29
N TRP A 261 0.43 -13.34 -14.10
CA TRP A 261 -0.20 -12.05 -14.36
C TRP A 261 -1.08 -12.02 -15.62
N ARG A 262 -1.17 -13.15 -16.34
CA ARG A 262 -1.98 -13.21 -17.56
C ARG A 262 -3.47 -13.34 -17.21
N PRO A 263 -4.36 -12.52 -17.81
CA PRO A 263 -5.79 -12.62 -17.56
C PRO A 263 -6.34 -13.95 -18.10
N VAL A 264 -6.86 -14.78 -17.20
CA VAL A 264 -7.53 -16.05 -17.52
C VAL A 264 -9.04 -15.87 -17.43
N GLY A 265 -9.78 -16.35 -18.43
CA GLY A 265 -11.25 -16.31 -18.48
C GLY A 265 -11.83 -15.20 -19.37
N SER A 266 -12.90 -15.53 -20.10
CA SER A 266 -13.54 -14.66 -21.10
C SER A 266 -14.12 -13.37 -20.51
N ALA A 267 -14.69 -13.43 -19.29
CA ALA A 267 -15.24 -12.27 -18.60
C ALA A 267 -14.14 -11.25 -18.22
N VAL A 268 -12.98 -11.72 -17.74
CA VAL A 268 -11.83 -10.88 -17.38
C VAL A 268 -11.28 -10.17 -18.61
N GLN A 269 -11.14 -10.91 -19.72
CA GLN A 269 -10.69 -10.36 -20.99
C GLN A 269 -11.66 -9.33 -21.57
N LEU A 270 -12.97 -9.57 -21.44
CA LEU A 270 -14.01 -8.64 -21.87
C LEU A 270 -13.95 -7.33 -21.08
N VAL A 271 -13.86 -7.39 -19.74
CA VAL A 271 -13.72 -6.19 -18.90
C VAL A 271 -12.44 -5.42 -19.23
N GLY A 272 -11.34 -6.13 -19.49
CA GLY A 272 -10.09 -5.51 -19.94
C GLY A 272 -10.23 -4.71 -21.24
N ARG A 273 -11.06 -5.19 -22.18
CA ARG A 273 -11.37 -4.46 -23.43
C ARG A 273 -12.29 -3.27 -23.20
N LEU A 274 -13.33 -3.44 -22.38
CA LEU A 274 -14.35 -2.40 -22.15
C LEU A 274 -13.84 -1.22 -21.33
N THR A 275 -12.83 -1.44 -20.51
CA THR A 275 -12.28 -0.39 -19.65
C THR A 275 -11.16 0.41 -20.33
N ARG A 276 -10.59 -0.08 -21.46
CA ARG A 276 -9.29 0.35 -22.05
C ARG A 276 -9.20 1.83 -22.38
#